data_AF-A0A1F7IHY5-F1
#
_entry.id   AF-A0A1F7IHY5-F1
#
_cell.length_a   1.000
_cell.length_b   1.000
_cell.length_c   1.000
_cell.angle_alpha   90.00
_cell.angle_beta   90.00
_cell.angle_gamma   90.00
#
_symmetry.space_group_name_H-M   'P 1'
#
loop_
_entity.id
_entity.type
_entity.pdbx_description
1 polymer ?
#
loop_
_entity_poly.entity_id
_entity_poly.type
_entity_poly.pdbx_seq_one_letter_code
_entity_poly.pdbx_strand_id
1 'polypeptide(L)'
;MQNFTPLNINKFKIPDKPRQQTPNTAIVKRPSYVPQVIFAAALVLTLGVSVYFYQQYQKNPGQLALASTDPNQKLINLLEKLVILPADETPTIGTVTDRSQLPSQFLFKNAENGDKILVYTQAKKAILYRPSLNKIVEMGPVAETSDVSGASTSSAELEPTTFPSRSVTGRIIFNPVTQTPTFPPSSEPAADPFYPSPTTTSTP
;
A
#
# COMPACT_ATOMS: atom_id res chain seq x y z
N MET A 1 20.05 -104.12 45.42
CA MET A 1 19.02 -103.51 44.55
C MET A 1 18.28 -102.48 45.39
N GLN A 2 18.53 -101.18 45.16
CA GLN A 2 17.92 -100.09 45.92
C GLN A 2 16.53 -99.79 45.31
N ASN A 3 15.46 -99.95 46.10
CA ASN A 3 14.09 -99.71 45.66
C ASN A 3 13.76 -98.22 45.81
N PHE A 4 13.62 -97.52 44.68
CA PHE A 4 13.12 -96.14 44.66
C PHE A 4 11.61 -96.14 44.84
N THR A 5 11.13 -95.59 45.95
CA THR A 5 9.71 -95.29 46.15
C THR A 5 9.34 -94.10 45.25
N PRO A 6 8.32 -94.21 44.38
CA PRO A 6 7.94 -93.08 43.53
C PRO A 6 7.32 -91.95 44.37
N LEU A 7 7.82 -90.73 44.16
CA LEU A 7 7.34 -89.52 44.82
C LEU A 7 5.93 -89.19 44.31
N ASN A 8 4.95 -89.12 45.22
CA ASN A 8 3.56 -88.77 44.89
C ASN A 8 3.44 -87.26 44.61
N ILE A 9 3.33 -86.93 43.32
CA ILE A 9 3.24 -85.56 42.77
C ILE A 9 1.86 -84.88 42.96
N ASN A 10 0.86 -85.56 43.52
CA ASN A 10 -0.47 -84.96 43.75
C ASN A 10 -0.52 -83.99 44.94
N LYS A 11 0.59 -83.75 45.63
CA LYS A 11 0.66 -82.82 46.77
C LYS A 11 0.85 -81.35 46.37
N PHE A 12 1.01 -81.05 45.07
CA PHE A 12 1.14 -79.69 44.56
C PHE A 12 -0.14 -79.21 43.85
N LYS A 13 -1.27 -79.27 44.55
CA LYS A 13 -2.48 -78.55 44.14
C LYS A 13 -2.28 -77.09 44.52
N ILE A 14 -1.95 -76.24 43.54
CA ILE A 14 -1.87 -74.79 43.73
C ILE A 14 -3.27 -74.34 44.18
N PRO A 15 -3.42 -73.63 45.30
CA PRO A 15 -4.72 -73.07 45.66
C PRO A 15 -5.13 -72.07 44.58
N ASP A 16 -6.27 -72.31 43.92
CA ASP A 16 -6.88 -71.32 43.06
C ASP A 16 -7.09 -70.06 43.90
N LYS A 17 -6.27 -69.02 43.63
CA LYS A 17 -6.41 -67.71 44.28
C LYS A 17 -7.87 -67.29 44.08
N PRO A 18 -8.64 -67.00 45.15
CA PRO A 18 -10.00 -66.55 44.96
C PRO A 18 -9.95 -65.35 44.04
N ARG A 19 -10.60 -65.43 42.87
CA ARG A 19 -10.76 -64.27 42.00
C ARG A 19 -11.45 -63.24 42.86
N GLN A 20 -10.71 -62.24 43.31
CA GLN A 20 -11.27 -61.08 43.96
C GLN A 20 -12.23 -60.48 42.94
N GLN A 21 -13.53 -60.74 43.13
CA GLN A 21 -14.56 -59.95 42.50
C GLN A 21 -14.29 -58.55 43.02
N THR A 22 -13.65 -57.71 42.21
CA THR A 22 -13.50 -56.29 42.51
C THR A 22 -14.89 -55.81 42.88
N PRO A 23 -15.09 -55.18 44.06
CA PRO A 23 -16.39 -54.69 44.45
C PRO A 23 -16.87 -53.84 43.28
N ASN A 24 -18.02 -54.22 42.73
CA ASN A 24 -18.65 -53.55 41.62
C ASN A 24 -18.91 -52.13 42.10
N THR A 25 -17.93 -51.27 41.83
CA THR A 25 -17.89 -49.91 42.35
C THR A 25 -18.98 -49.24 41.55
N ALA A 26 -20.17 -49.15 42.12
CA ALA A 26 -21.26 -48.40 41.57
C ALA A 26 -20.67 -47.04 41.19
N ILE A 27 -20.52 -46.80 39.89
CA ILE A 27 -19.97 -45.56 39.36
C ILE A 27 -21.01 -44.51 39.72
N VAL A 28 -20.84 -43.86 40.87
CA VAL A 28 -21.65 -42.72 41.25
C VAL A 28 -21.37 -41.65 40.19
N LYS A 29 -22.31 -41.52 39.25
CA LYS A 29 -22.28 -40.58 38.13
C LYS A 29 -22.48 -39.17 38.69
N ARG A 30 -21.43 -38.63 39.30
CA ARG A 30 -21.35 -37.23 39.74
C ARG A 30 -21.59 -36.34 38.51
N PRO A 31 -22.56 -35.41 38.54
CA PRO A 31 -22.88 -34.61 37.37
C PRO A 31 -21.65 -33.76 37.03
N SER A 32 -21.02 -34.10 35.91
CA SER A 32 -19.73 -33.55 35.52
C SER A 32 -19.94 -32.19 34.86
N TYR A 33 -20.24 -31.18 35.69
CA TYR A 33 -20.25 -29.77 35.25
C TYR A 33 -18.83 -29.21 35.12
N VAL A 34 -17.83 -29.92 35.65
CA VAL A 34 -16.40 -29.55 35.56
C VAL A 34 -15.96 -29.21 34.13
N PRO A 35 -16.20 -30.03 33.09
CA PRO A 35 -15.86 -29.65 31.71
C PRO A 35 -16.61 -28.40 31.23
N GLN A 36 -17.83 -28.19 31.70
CA GLN A 36 -18.66 -27.04 31.34
C GLN A 36 -18.15 -25.75 31.99
N VAL A 37 -17.66 -25.84 33.23
CA VAL A 37 -16.98 -24.74 33.93
C VAL A 37 -15.64 -24.41 33.29
N ILE A 38 -14.85 -25.42 32.89
CA ILE A 38 -13.59 -25.21 32.17
C ILE A 38 -13.84 -24.53 30.83
N PHE A 39 -14.86 -24.98 30.08
CA PHE A 39 -15.24 -24.37 28.82
C PHE A 39 -15.70 -22.92 28.99
N ALA A 40 -16.54 -22.64 29.99
CA ALA A 40 -16.97 -21.28 30.31
C ALA A 40 -15.79 -20.39 30.69
N ALA A 41 -14.86 -20.89 31.50
CA ALA A 41 -13.65 -20.15 31.88
C ALA A 41 -12.75 -19.85 30.66
N ALA A 42 -12.57 -20.81 29.75
CA ALA A 42 -11.82 -20.62 28.52
C ALA A 42 -12.49 -19.58 27.59
N LEU A 43 -13.83 -19.58 27.52
CA LEU A 43 -14.59 -18.59 26.75
C LEU A 43 -14.36 -17.17 27.30
N VAL A 44 -14.44 -17.01 28.62
CA VAL A 44 -14.21 -15.71 29.28
C VAL A 44 -12.78 -15.22 29.07
N LEU A 45 -11.78 -16.12 29.15
CA LEU A 45 -10.38 -15.80 28.85
C LEU A 45 -10.19 -15.32 27.41
N THR A 46 -10.79 -16.02 26.46
CA THR A 46 -10.70 -15.68 25.03
C THR A 46 -11.35 -14.32 24.73
N LEU A 47 -12.52 -14.05 25.33
CA LEU A 47 -13.19 -12.76 25.21
C LEU A 47 -12.38 -11.63 25.85
N GLY A 48 -11.78 -11.87 27.02
CA GLY A 48 -10.94 -10.89 27.70
C GLY A 48 -9.71 -10.50 26.87
N VAL A 49 -9.01 -11.49 26.30
CA VAL A 49 -7.87 -11.24 25.39
C VAL A 49 -8.34 -10.49 24.14
N SER A 50 -9.46 -10.88 23.55
CA SER A 50 -10.02 -10.23 22.36
C SER A 50 -10.33 -8.74 22.61
N VAL A 51 -11.00 -8.42 23.72
CA VAL A 51 -11.32 -7.03 24.10
C VAL A 51 -10.06 -6.22 24.39
N TYR A 52 -9.10 -6.79 25.13
CA TYR A 52 -7.82 -6.13 25.39
C TYR A 52 -7.08 -5.80 24.10
N PHE A 53 -7.03 -6.76 23.17
CA PHE A 53 -6.36 -6.59 21.88
C PHE A 53 -7.10 -5.58 20.99
N TYR A 54 -8.44 -5.58 20.99
CA TYR A 54 -9.25 -4.61 20.27
C TYR A 54 -9.03 -3.17 20.78
N GLN A 55 -8.92 -2.98 22.10
CA GLN A 55 -8.54 -1.69 22.67
C GLN A 55 -7.12 -1.26 22.27
N GLN A 56 -6.17 -2.20 22.17
CA GLN A 56 -4.82 -1.87 21.71
C GLN A 56 -4.78 -1.50 20.22
N TYR A 57 -5.60 -2.15 19.40
CA TYR A 57 -5.73 -1.84 17.98
C TYR A 57 -6.30 -0.44 17.74
N GLN A 58 -7.30 -0.02 18.51
CA GLN A 58 -7.89 1.32 18.37
C GLN A 58 -6.99 2.46 18.86
N LYS A 59 -5.99 2.18 19.72
CA LYS A 59 -5.02 3.19 20.17
C LYS A 59 -3.92 3.46 19.15
N ASN A 60 -3.79 2.62 18.12
CA ASN A 60 -2.80 2.76 17.04
C ASN A 60 -3.44 2.62 15.63
N PRO A 61 -4.49 3.39 15.27
CA PRO A 61 -5.18 3.23 14.00
C PRO A 61 -4.28 3.56 12.79
N GLY A 62 -3.19 4.31 13.01
CA GLY A 62 -2.21 4.64 11.97
C GLY A 62 -1.30 3.48 11.53
N GLN A 63 -1.26 2.35 12.25
CA GLN A 63 -0.35 1.26 11.91
C GLN A 63 -0.96 0.21 10.96
N LEU A 64 -2.30 0.08 10.91
CA LEU A 64 -2.98 -0.78 9.94
C LEU A 64 -3.25 -0.11 8.60
N ALA A 65 -3.33 1.23 8.57
CA ALA A 65 -3.37 1.97 7.31
C ALA A 65 -2.06 1.85 6.50
N LEU A 66 -0.94 1.50 7.16
CA LEU A 66 0.37 1.29 6.52
C LEU A 66 0.55 -0.10 5.89
N ALA A 67 -0.38 -1.02 6.15
CA ALA A 67 -0.39 -2.35 5.53
C ALA A 67 -1.02 -2.31 4.11
N SER A 68 -1.84 -1.30 3.82
CA SER A 68 -2.30 -0.96 2.46
C SER A 68 -1.17 -0.23 1.74
N THR A 69 -0.40 -1.01 0.96
CA THR A 69 0.96 -0.68 0.52
C THR A 69 0.97 0.32 -0.63
N ASP A 70 0.67 1.58 -0.34
CA ASP A 70 1.09 2.67 -1.21
C ASP A 70 2.59 2.93 -0.97
N PRO A 71 3.48 2.67 -1.96
CA PRO A 71 4.90 2.94 -1.81
C PRO A 71 5.19 4.42 -1.50
N ASN A 72 4.26 5.30 -1.91
CA ASN A 72 4.29 6.73 -1.70
C ASN A 72 4.03 7.13 -0.23
N GLN A 73 3.10 6.48 0.48
CA GLN A 73 2.84 6.79 1.89
C GLN A 73 4.00 6.37 2.79
N LYS A 74 4.61 5.21 2.50
CA LYS A 74 5.82 4.77 3.20
C LYS A 74 6.97 5.77 3.03
N LEU A 75 7.10 6.33 1.83
CA LEU A 75 8.10 7.34 1.52
C LEU A 75 7.87 8.64 2.31
N ILE A 76 6.63 9.14 2.34
CA ILE A 76 6.27 10.36 3.07
C ILE A 76 6.56 10.17 4.57
N ASN A 77 6.15 9.05 5.17
CA ASN A 77 6.42 8.76 6.58
C ASN A 77 7.91 8.64 6.93
N LEU A 78 8.73 8.16 5.99
CA LEU A 78 10.18 8.17 6.18
C LEU A 78 10.69 9.60 6.17
N LEU A 79 10.27 10.40 5.19
CA LEU A 79 10.65 11.81 5.08
C LEU A 79 10.23 12.64 6.29
N GLU A 80 9.04 12.41 6.85
CA GLU A 80 8.54 13.09 8.06
C GLU A 80 9.44 12.93 9.28
N LYS A 81 10.18 11.83 9.35
CA LYS A 81 11.16 11.60 10.42
C LYS A 81 12.48 12.32 10.17
N LEU A 82 12.77 12.65 8.90
CA LEU A 82 14.02 13.27 8.49
C LEU A 82 13.91 14.80 8.43
N VAL A 83 12.75 15.32 8.03
CA VAL A 83 12.51 16.75 7.78
C VAL A 83 11.06 17.12 8.13
N ILE A 84 10.87 18.37 8.54
CA ILE A 84 9.53 18.95 8.74
C ILE A 84 8.88 19.16 7.37
N LEU A 85 7.84 18.39 7.06
CA LEU A 85 7.05 18.55 5.83
C LEU A 85 5.72 19.28 6.12
N PRO A 86 5.13 19.94 5.11
CA PRO A 86 3.77 20.46 5.20
C PRO A 86 2.79 19.28 5.33
N ALA A 87 2.07 19.19 6.46
CA ALA A 87 1.13 18.10 6.72
C ALA A 87 -0.24 18.32 6.02
N ASP A 88 -0.54 19.56 5.64
CA ASP A 88 -1.83 19.95 5.04
C ASP A 88 -1.88 19.73 3.51
N GLU A 89 -0.82 19.19 2.89
CA GLU A 89 -0.73 18.98 1.45
C GLU A 89 -0.15 17.60 1.10
N THR A 90 -0.73 16.95 0.09
CA THR A 90 -0.16 15.75 -0.53
C THR A 90 0.86 16.14 -1.60
N PRO A 91 2.15 15.77 -1.49
CA PRO A 91 3.14 16.09 -2.50
C PRO A 91 2.92 15.31 -3.79
N THR A 92 3.28 15.93 -4.91
CA THR A 92 3.44 15.21 -6.19
C THR A 92 4.77 14.49 -6.18
N ILE A 93 4.75 13.17 -6.31
CA ILE A 93 5.95 12.33 -6.28
C ILE A 93 6.34 11.95 -7.70
N GLY A 94 7.54 12.35 -8.11
CA GLY A 94 8.19 11.96 -9.36
C GLY A 94 9.38 11.04 -9.11
N THR A 95 9.75 10.22 -10.11
CA THR A 95 11.01 9.47 -10.10
C THR A 95 11.90 10.01 -11.23
N VAL A 96 13.16 10.26 -10.92
CA VAL A 96 14.15 10.68 -11.92
C VAL A 96 14.49 9.49 -12.80
N THR A 97 13.99 9.48 -14.03
CA THR A 97 14.32 8.46 -15.03
C THR A 97 15.60 8.80 -15.78
N ASP A 98 15.77 10.07 -16.16
CA ASP A 98 16.96 10.58 -16.84
C ASP A 98 17.32 11.98 -16.33
N ARG A 99 18.49 12.08 -15.69
CA ARG A 99 19.09 13.35 -15.25
C ARG A 99 19.26 14.36 -16.39
N SER A 100 19.52 13.91 -17.61
CA SER A 100 19.84 14.79 -18.75
C SER A 100 18.62 15.56 -19.27
N GLN A 101 17.41 15.04 -18.99
CA GLN A 101 16.13 15.64 -19.35
C GLN A 101 15.60 16.59 -18.28
N LEU A 102 16.28 16.67 -17.13
CA LEU A 102 15.86 17.56 -16.05
C LEU A 102 16.44 18.97 -16.25
N PRO A 103 15.66 20.02 -15.93
CA PRO A 103 16.16 21.38 -15.98
C PRO A 103 17.35 21.56 -15.04
N SER A 104 18.31 22.44 -15.40
CA SER A 104 19.50 22.70 -14.60
C SER A 104 19.21 23.61 -13.39
N GLN A 105 18.23 23.24 -12.55
CA GLN A 105 17.92 23.90 -11.29
C GLN A 105 18.80 23.40 -10.16
N PHE A 106 18.95 24.21 -9.10
CA PHE A 106 19.78 23.86 -7.94
C PHE A 106 19.37 22.51 -7.32
N LEU A 107 18.06 22.20 -7.34
CA LEU A 107 17.47 20.93 -6.86
C LEU A 107 17.97 19.68 -7.59
N PHE A 108 18.43 19.79 -8.84
CA PHE A 108 18.84 18.64 -9.65
C PHE A 108 20.35 18.56 -9.89
N LYS A 109 21.15 19.46 -9.27
CA LYS A 109 22.61 19.47 -9.41
C LYS A 109 23.25 18.13 -9.05
N ASN A 110 22.76 17.53 -7.97
CA ASN A 110 23.26 16.27 -7.41
C ASN A 110 22.32 15.08 -7.66
N ALA A 111 21.32 15.24 -8.53
CA ALA A 111 20.36 14.19 -8.82
C ALA A 111 21.00 13.03 -9.60
N GLU A 112 20.55 11.82 -9.27
CA GLU A 112 20.89 10.57 -9.95
C GLU A 112 19.62 9.86 -10.42
N ASN A 113 19.75 8.99 -11.43
CA ASN A 113 18.64 8.19 -11.92
C ASN A 113 18.15 7.23 -10.82
N GLY A 114 16.84 7.22 -10.58
CA GLY A 114 16.20 6.49 -9.50
C GLY A 114 15.94 7.30 -8.23
N ASP A 115 16.43 8.56 -8.15
CA ASP A 115 16.05 9.47 -7.07
C ASP A 115 14.56 9.82 -7.15
N LYS A 116 13.95 10.06 -5.98
CA LYS A 116 12.54 10.45 -5.88
C LYS A 116 12.44 11.93 -5.57
N ILE A 117 11.60 12.62 -6.34
CA ILE A 117 11.33 14.05 -6.18
C ILE A 117 9.95 14.18 -5.55
N LEU A 118 9.86 14.97 -4.50
CA LEU A 118 8.59 15.36 -3.88
C LEU A 118 8.41 16.86 -4.09
N VAL A 119 7.29 17.24 -4.70
CA VAL A 119 6.96 18.64 -4.99
C VAL A 119 5.70 19.02 -4.22
N TYR A 120 5.83 20.01 -3.35
CA TYR A 120 4.75 20.67 -2.64
C TYR A 120 4.41 21.96 -3.37
N THR A 121 3.25 21.96 -4.02
CA THR A 121 2.79 23.06 -4.86
C THR A 121 2.32 24.25 -4.04
N GLN A 122 1.61 24.01 -2.92
CA GLN A 122 1.12 25.10 -2.07
C GLN A 122 2.24 25.70 -1.22
N ALA A 123 3.11 24.85 -0.66
CA ALA A 123 4.26 25.33 0.11
C ALA A 123 5.42 25.84 -0.76
N LYS A 124 5.34 25.67 -2.10
CA LYS A 124 6.40 25.94 -3.09
C LYS A 124 7.76 25.33 -2.71
N LYS A 125 7.75 24.12 -2.17
CA LYS A 125 8.95 23.39 -1.73
C LYS A 125 9.12 22.14 -2.56
N ALA A 126 10.36 21.86 -2.95
CA ALA A 126 10.73 20.58 -3.54
C ALA A 126 11.86 19.93 -2.75
N ILE A 127 11.78 18.62 -2.66
CA ILE A 127 12.70 17.77 -1.90
C ILE A 127 13.13 16.64 -2.82
N LEU A 128 14.45 16.47 -2.97
CA LEU A 128 15.06 15.37 -3.68
C LEU A 128 15.53 14.33 -2.65
N TYR A 129 14.96 13.14 -2.70
CA TYR A 129 15.26 12.05 -1.79
C TYR A 129 15.83 10.85 -2.56
N ARG A 130 16.92 10.28 -2.02
CA ARG A 130 17.53 9.06 -2.55
C ARG A 130 17.13 7.86 -1.71
N PRO A 131 16.27 6.96 -2.21
CA PRO A 131 15.83 5.78 -1.46
C PRO A 131 17.00 4.85 -1.10
N SER A 132 18.00 4.72 -1.98
CA SER A 132 19.15 3.83 -1.80
C SER A 132 20.01 4.20 -0.59
N LEU A 133 20.09 5.49 -0.25
CA LEU A 133 20.86 5.99 0.88
C LEU A 133 19.98 6.40 2.07
N ASN A 134 18.66 6.39 1.90
CA ASN A 134 17.68 6.93 2.84
C ASN A 134 18.05 8.36 3.29
N LYS A 135 18.41 9.21 2.33
CA LYS A 135 18.90 10.58 2.57
C LYS A 135 18.24 11.58 1.63
N ILE A 136 18.10 12.79 2.14
CA ILE A 136 17.72 13.95 1.33
C ILE A 136 19.00 14.46 0.65
N VAL A 137 18.97 14.48 -0.67
CA VAL A 137 20.09 14.92 -1.51
C VAL A 137 20.09 16.44 -1.61
N GLU A 138 18.92 17.04 -1.85
CA GLU A 138 18.76 18.48 -2.02
C GLU A 138 17.34 18.91 -1.63
N MET A 139 17.17 20.15 -1.18
CA MET A 139 15.85 20.73 -0.90
C MET A 139 15.82 22.23 -1.12
N GLY A 140 14.68 22.77 -1.53
CA GLY A 140 14.51 24.22 -1.62
C GLY A 140 13.25 24.66 -2.35
N PRO A 141 13.16 25.95 -2.71
CA PRO A 141 11.98 26.49 -3.37
C PRO A 141 11.83 25.96 -4.80
N VAL A 142 10.57 25.76 -5.22
CA VAL A 142 10.23 25.48 -6.62
C VAL A 142 10.20 26.80 -7.37
N ALA A 143 11.06 26.95 -8.38
CA ALA A 143 10.94 28.05 -9.32
C ALA A 143 9.83 27.72 -10.33
N GLU A 144 8.81 28.58 -10.43
CA GLU A 144 7.80 28.48 -11.48
C GLU A 144 8.42 28.88 -12.82
N THR A 145 9.13 27.96 -13.46
CA THR A 145 9.35 28.03 -14.90
C THR A 145 8.18 27.31 -15.54
N SER A 146 7.24 28.08 -16.07
CA SER A 146 5.98 27.66 -16.67
C SER A 146 6.15 26.80 -17.93
N ASP A 147 6.79 25.64 -17.84
CA ASP A 147 6.94 24.69 -18.95
C ASP A 147 7.15 23.26 -18.40
N VAL A 148 6.14 22.68 -17.75
CA VAL A 148 6.04 21.22 -17.57
C VAL A 148 4.58 20.82 -17.36
N SER A 149 3.84 20.79 -18.45
CA SER A 149 2.68 19.93 -18.62
C SER A 149 3.12 18.74 -19.48
N GLY A 150 3.18 17.55 -18.90
CA GLY A 150 3.39 16.33 -19.68
C GLY A 150 4.13 15.23 -18.93
N ALA A 151 3.36 14.35 -18.28
CA ALA A 151 3.43 12.89 -18.44
C ALA A 151 2.89 12.16 -17.19
N SER A 152 1.58 12.22 -17.00
CA SER A 152 0.86 11.11 -16.36
C SER A 152 0.53 10.09 -17.44
N THR A 153 0.85 8.83 -17.13
CA THR A 153 0.25 7.60 -17.67
C THR A 153 0.62 7.17 -19.09
N SER A 154 1.45 6.12 -19.19
CA SER A 154 1.05 4.96 -19.99
C SER A 154 1.54 3.68 -19.31
N SER A 155 0.57 3.00 -18.74
CA SER A 155 0.64 1.61 -18.30
C SER A 155 1.05 0.76 -19.49
N ALA A 156 2.06 -0.09 -19.29
CA ALA A 156 2.42 -1.12 -20.25
C ALA A 156 1.26 -2.11 -20.38
N GLU A 157 0.43 -1.91 -21.39
CA GLU A 157 -0.44 -2.93 -21.97
C GLU A 157 0.47 -3.98 -22.63
N LEU A 158 0.40 -5.22 -22.15
CA LEU A 158 1.15 -6.36 -22.66
C LEU A 158 0.64 -6.71 -24.06
N GLU A 159 1.36 -6.30 -25.11
CA GLU A 159 1.05 -6.72 -26.49
C GLU A 159 1.25 -8.24 -26.66
N PRO A 160 0.23 -9.00 -27.12
CA PRO A 160 0.46 -10.30 -27.72
C PRO A 160 1.05 -10.09 -29.13
N THR A 161 2.20 -10.70 -29.34
CA THR A 161 2.86 -10.90 -30.64
C THR A 161 1.90 -11.51 -31.67
N THR A 162 2.03 -11.08 -32.95
CA THR A 162 2.02 -11.81 -34.27
C THR A 162 1.34 -10.91 -35.33
N PHE A 163 1.83 -10.54 -36.52
CA PHE A 163 2.53 -11.21 -37.64
C PHE A 163 3.28 -10.18 -38.54
N PRO A 164 4.30 -10.58 -39.32
CA PRO A 164 5.05 -9.70 -40.20
C PRO A 164 4.28 -9.30 -41.47
N SER A 165 4.06 -7.99 -41.67
CA SER A 165 3.52 -7.46 -42.93
C SER A 165 4.63 -7.26 -43.95
N ARG A 166 4.48 -7.94 -45.10
CA ARG A 166 5.42 -7.97 -46.23
C ARG A 166 5.51 -6.59 -46.90
N SER A 167 6.73 -6.16 -47.20
CA SER A 167 7.02 -5.05 -48.11
C SER A 167 6.70 -5.45 -49.55
N VAL A 168 5.74 -4.79 -50.22
CA VAL A 168 5.70 -4.72 -51.69
C VAL A 168 5.10 -3.37 -52.15
N THR A 169 6.00 -2.51 -52.62
CA THR A 169 5.90 -1.54 -53.74
C THR A 169 4.52 -1.18 -54.28
N GLY A 170 4.02 0.01 -53.92
CA GLY A 170 2.93 0.71 -54.59
C GLY A 170 3.31 2.18 -54.82
N ARG A 171 3.18 2.64 -56.06
CA ARG A 171 3.62 3.96 -56.56
C ARG A 171 3.02 5.12 -55.75
N ILE A 172 3.87 6.06 -55.34
CA ILE A 172 3.46 7.32 -54.71
C ILE A 172 2.92 8.27 -55.79
N ILE A 173 1.64 8.63 -55.70
CA ILE A 173 1.08 9.83 -56.32
C ILE A 173 0.86 10.83 -55.18
N PHE A 174 1.61 11.94 -55.22
CA PHE A 174 1.47 13.05 -54.29
C PHE A 174 0.26 13.91 -54.68
N ASN A 175 -0.78 13.94 -53.85
CA ASN A 175 -1.70 15.07 -53.78
C ASN A 175 -1.43 15.81 -52.46
N PRO A 176 -0.85 17.01 -52.48
CA PRO A 176 -0.74 17.81 -51.26
C PRO A 176 -2.09 18.46 -50.96
N VAL A 177 -2.84 17.89 -50.01
CA VAL A 177 -3.92 18.64 -49.35
C VAL A 177 -3.28 19.43 -48.22
N THR A 178 -2.98 20.69 -48.51
CA THR A 178 -2.55 21.68 -47.52
C THR A 178 -3.74 21.99 -46.61
N GLN A 179 -3.79 21.39 -45.42
CA GLN A 179 -4.70 21.84 -44.37
C GLN A 179 -4.04 23.02 -43.64
N THR A 180 -4.29 24.23 -44.15
CA THR A 180 -4.06 25.47 -43.42
C THR A 180 -5.08 25.52 -42.26
N PRO A 181 -4.65 25.62 -40.99
CA PRO A 181 -5.58 25.95 -39.91
C PRO A 181 -6.03 27.40 -40.08
N THR A 182 -7.23 27.58 -40.64
CA THR A 182 -7.92 28.86 -40.64
C THR A 182 -8.30 29.20 -39.20
N PHE A 183 -7.55 30.11 -38.59
CA PHE A 183 -7.98 30.80 -37.37
C PHE A 183 -9.30 31.51 -37.66
N PRO A 184 -10.34 31.37 -36.82
CA PRO A 184 -11.53 32.21 -36.94
C PRO A 184 -11.12 33.68 -36.69
N PRO A 185 -11.55 34.63 -37.54
CA PRO A 185 -11.32 36.03 -37.27
C PRO A 185 -12.06 36.44 -35.99
N SER A 186 -11.31 37.09 -35.11
CA SER A 186 -11.80 37.88 -33.98
C SER A 186 -13.04 38.67 -34.38
N SER A 187 -14.19 38.31 -33.83
CA SER A 187 -15.41 39.09 -33.92
C SER A 187 -15.24 40.35 -33.08
N GLU A 188 -14.63 41.36 -33.70
CA GLU A 188 -14.72 42.77 -33.34
C GLU A 188 -15.97 43.34 -34.01
N PRO A 189 -17.08 43.58 -33.28
CA PRO A 189 -18.18 44.37 -33.81
C PRO A 189 -17.81 45.86 -33.72
N ALA A 190 -17.80 46.48 -34.90
CA ALA A 190 -17.67 47.90 -35.13
C ALA A 190 -18.50 48.73 -34.12
N ALA A 191 -17.83 49.65 -33.44
CA ALA A 191 -18.48 50.72 -32.69
C ALA A 191 -19.19 51.65 -33.68
N ASP A 192 -20.52 51.62 -33.66
CA ASP A 192 -21.36 52.64 -34.26
C ASP A 192 -21.23 53.98 -33.47
N PRO A 193 -21.15 55.14 -34.14
CA PRO A 193 -20.92 56.42 -33.49
C PRO A 193 -22.25 57.10 -33.18
N PHE A 194 -22.92 56.76 -32.07
CA PHE A 194 -24.06 57.58 -31.64
C PHE A 194 -24.40 57.40 -30.15
N TYR A 195 -23.68 58.07 -29.25
CA TYR A 195 -24.26 58.48 -27.97
C TYR A 195 -23.77 59.86 -27.53
N PRO A 196 -24.69 60.80 -27.23
CA PRO A 196 -24.34 62.11 -26.71
C PRO A 196 -23.93 62.08 -25.22
N SER A 197 -22.89 62.87 -24.95
CA SER A 197 -22.45 63.60 -23.74
C SER A 197 -22.81 63.13 -22.31
N PRO A 198 -21.85 63.24 -21.36
CA PRO A 198 -22.04 62.88 -19.95
C PRO A 198 -22.76 63.98 -19.16
N THR A 199 -23.79 63.59 -18.39
CA THR A 199 -24.32 64.43 -17.30
C THR A 199 -23.60 64.08 -16.01
N THR A 200 -22.87 65.06 -15.50
CA THR A 200 -22.28 65.09 -14.16
C THR A 200 -23.37 65.12 -13.10
N THR A 201 -23.33 64.22 -12.11
CA THR A 201 -23.89 64.48 -10.78
C THR A 201 -22.94 63.93 -9.73
N SER A 202 -22.07 64.84 -9.30
CA SER A 202 -21.41 64.87 -8.00
C SER A 202 -22.39 65.49 -7.01
N THR A 203 -22.73 64.84 -5.90
CA THR A 203 -23.00 65.44 -4.57
C THR A 203 -23.48 64.38 -3.56
N PRO A 204 -23.40 64.66 -2.26
CA PRO A 204 -22.22 64.80 -1.40
C PRO A 204 -22.03 63.63 -0.42
#